data_AF-A0A950UXY7-F1
#
_entry.id   AF-A0A950UXY7-F1
#
_cell.length_a   1.000
_cell.length_b   1.000
_cell.length_c   1.000
_cell.angle_alpha   90.00
_cell.angle_beta   90.00
_cell.angle_gamma   90.00
#
_symmetry.space_group_name_H-M   'P 1'
#
loop_
_entity.id
_entity.type
_entity.pdbx_description
1 polymer ?
#
loop_
_entity_poly.entity_id
_entity_poly.type
_entity_poly.pdbx_seq_one_letter_code
_entity_poly.pdbx_strand_id
1 'polypeptide(L)'
;MRAAQPDVDALGGYGVGQSYARLFQDTVLPGTCGIVLERDRCKSDLRTVQQWRGTDPTDAAYRRWLDSGDVSLKPSTWNGSYIPDKAWTEAPLFSWWYTMGVVSIAISQPRSEGADDYLAHYVGELAKHQDAAPQQYKDLILANGTPFGRAQPLQQAVDAAVPVLPYPAPTLGSGIASDARLGVYLATLQELVDSLLAVSRPESRAFASLVLRALESRHRQFSDGLSVAPLIAALQSDIPFDPEQLDKAWREPLAEKTINGKWPAATRMALLLGQVLAQVAYNAAVLKDTQSDATFRGALAQLPGWSGMSQGLRSEIAALQKLPSPASGGSWEQINSAATRATLDLVSGV
;
A
#
# COMPACT_ATOMS: atom_id res chain seq x y z
N MET A 1 -4.40 21.92 -25.41
CA MET A 1 -3.61 22.72 -24.47
C MET A 1 -3.06 21.78 -23.41
N ARG A 2 -1.78 21.84 -23.04
CA ARG A 2 -1.29 21.09 -21.86
C ARG A 2 -1.92 21.74 -20.63
N ALA A 3 -2.48 20.94 -19.72
CA ALA A 3 -2.96 21.45 -18.44
C ALA A 3 -1.80 22.17 -17.73
N ALA A 4 -2.06 23.35 -17.19
CA ALA A 4 -1.08 24.02 -16.35
C ALA A 4 -0.78 23.14 -15.14
N GLN A 5 0.51 22.93 -14.86
CA GLN A 5 0.96 22.17 -13.70
C GLN A 5 0.49 22.88 -12.42
N PRO A 6 -0.07 22.16 -11.42
CA PRO A 6 -0.46 22.76 -10.15
C PRO A 6 0.76 23.35 -9.44
N ASP A 7 0.55 24.42 -8.69
CA ASP A 7 1.58 24.99 -7.82
C ASP A 7 1.76 24.17 -6.53
N VAL A 8 2.70 24.60 -5.69
CA VAL A 8 3.04 23.88 -4.44
C VAL A 8 1.87 23.84 -3.47
N ASP A 9 1.07 24.91 -3.37
CA ASP A 9 -0.05 24.98 -2.44
C ASP A 9 -1.19 24.05 -2.88
N ALA A 10 -1.46 23.98 -4.19
CA ALA A 10 -2.37 23.04 -4.80
C ALA A 10 -1.94 21.58 -4.56
N LEU A 11 -0.66 21.27 -4.78
CA LEU A 11 -0.09 19.95 -4.50
C LEU A 11 -0.16 19.62 -3.00
N GLY A 12 0.03 20.61 -2.14
CA GLY A 12 -0.14 20.51 -0.69
C GLY A 12 -1.56 20.10 -0.31
N GLY A 13 -2.57 20.85 -0.77
CA GLY A 13 -3.98 20.53 -0.53
C GLY A 13 -4.35 19.12 -1.02
N TYR A 14 -3.99 18.80 -2.26
CA TYR A 14 -4.21 17.47 -2.84
C TYR A 14 -3.57 16.36 -2.00
N GLY A 15 -2.31 16.53 -1.60
CA GLY A 15 -1.58 15.59 -0.75
C GLY A 15 -2.19 15.40 0.63
N VAL A 16 -2.74 16.46 1.24
CA VAL A 16 -3.47 16.35 2.52
C VAL A 16 -4.75 15.53 2.33
N GLY A 17 -5.54 15.81 1.28
CA GLY A 17 -6.76 15.06 0.98
C GLY A 17 -6.51 13.57 0.75
N GLN A 18 -5.46 13.23 0.00
CA GLN A 18 -5.06 11.84 -0.20
C GLN A 18 -4.62 11.16 1.12
N SER A 19 -3.81 11.85 1.93
CA SER A 19 -3.35 11.35 3.23
C SER A 19 -4.51 11.08 4.17
N TYR A 20 -5.48 12.00 4.21
CA TYR A 20 -6.71 11.84 4.97
C TYR A 20 -7.48 10.59 4.55
N ALA A 21 -7.73 10.43 3.25
CA ALA A 21 -8.53 9.34 2.73
C ALA A 21 -7.87 7.97 2.99
N ARG A 22 -6.55 7.86 2.80
CA ARG A 22 -5.80 6.62 3.08
C ARG A 22 -5.83 6.23 4.55
N LEU A 23 -5.63 7.18 5.46
CA LEU A 23 -5.70 6.92 6.90
C LEU A 23 -7.11 6.53 7.33
N PHE A 24 -8.13 7.25 6.84
CA PHE A 24 -9.52 6.91 7.14
C PHE A 24 -9.84 5.48 6.70
N GLN A 25 -9.45 5.10 5.49
CA GLN A 25 -9.62 3.73 4.99
C GLN A 25 -8.94 2.69 5.88
N ASP A 26 -7.68 2.91 6.27
CA ASP A 26 -6.97 1.93 7.10
C ASP A 26 -7.51 1.88 8.53
N THR A 27 -8.08 2.98 9.05
CA THR A 27 -8.80 2.92 10.31
C THR A 27 -10.08 2.10 10.20
N VAL A 28 -10.82 2.19 9.09
CA VAL A 28 -12.08 1.45 8.92
C VAL A 28 -11.83 -0.02 8.59
N LEU A 29 -10.88 -0.31 7.68
CA LEU A 29 -10.46 -1.65 7.27
C LEU A 29 -8.93 -1.77 7.44
N PRO A 30 -8.45 -2.11 8.65
CA PRO A 30 -7.03 -2.12 8.95
C PRO A 30 -6.28 -3.28 8.31
N GLY A 31 -5.05 -2.99 7.92
CA GLY A 31 -4.11 -4.00 7.45
C GLY A 31 -2.98 -3.38 6.64
N THR A 32 -3.26 -2.29 5.93
CA THR A 32 -2.28 -1.60 5.09
C THR A 32 -1.14 -1.04 5.91
N CYS A 33 -1.42 -0.36 7.02
CA CYS A 33 -0.35 0.12 7.90
C CYS A 33 0.33 -1.02 8.68
N GLY A 34 -0.18 -2.25 8.59
CA GLY A 34 0.49 -3.46 9.06
C GLY A 34 1.60 -3.96 8.12
N ILE A 35 1.54 -3.61 6.84
CA ILE A 35 2.54 -3.94 5.80
C ILE A 35 3.81 -3.13 6.05
N VAL A 36 4.96 -3.79 6.14
CA VAL A 36 6.22 -3.13 6.55
C VAL A 36 6.56 -1.93 5.66
N LEU A 37 6.44 -2.08 4.34
CA LEU A 37 6.80 -1.03 3.39
C LEU A 37 5.74 0.08 3.25
N GLU A 38 4.53 -0.11 3.78
CA GLU A 38 3.46 0.91 3.79
C GLU A 38 3.47 1.75 5.07
N ARG A 39 4.08 1.26 6.15
CA ARG A 39 4.12 1.95 7.45
C ARG A 39 4.68 3.35 7.36
N ASP A 40 5.76 3.54 6.61
CA ASP A 40 6.37 4.86 6.46
C ASP A 40 5.43 5.85 5.75
N ARG A 41 4.63 5.37 4.79
CA ARG A 41 3.57 6.20 4.20
C ARG A 41 2.50 6.52 5.21
N CYS A 42 2.01 5.55 5.97
CA CYS A 42 1.02 5.83 7.00
C CYS A 42 1.52 6.86 8.03
N LYS A 43 2.78 6.75 8.47
CA LYS A 43 3.42 7.75 9.36
C LYS A 43 3.51 9.12 8.69
N SER A 44 3.84 9.16 7.40
CA SER A 44 3.88 10.41 6.63
C SER A 44 2.50 11.03 6.51
N ASP A 45 1.49 10.24 6.12
CA ASP A 45 0.11 10.67 5.99
C ASP A 45 -0.40 11.23 7.32
N LEU A 46 -0.08 10.58 8.45
CA LEU A 46 -0.48 11.06 9.78
C LEU A 46 0.14 12.43 10.08
N ARG A 47 1.44 12.60 9.81
CA ARG A 47 2.11 13.90 9.98
C ARG A 47 1.49 14.98 9.10
N THR A 48 1.19 14.66 7.83
CA THR A 48 0.54 15.59 6.90
C THR A 48 -0.83 16.02 7.41
N VAL A 49 -1.66 15.08 7.87
CA VAL A 49 -2.97 15.39 8.43
C VAL A 49 -2.85 16.20 9.73
N GLN A 50 -1.92 15.86 10.62
CA GLN A 50 -1.66 16.59 11.88
C GLN A 50 -1.22 18.03 11.64
N GLN A 51 -0.34 18.26 10.66
CA GLN A 51 0.11 19.61 10.30
C GLN A 51 -1.04 20.50 9.83
N TRP A 52 -2.05 19.91 9.20
CA TRP A 52 -3.22 20.63 8.70
C TRP A 52 -4.32 20.81 9.76
N ARG A 53 -4.78 19.73 10.41
CA ARG A 53 -5.91 19.78 11.36
C ARG A 53 -5.53 20.27 12.75
N GLY A 54 -4.23 20.33 13.05
CA GLY A 54 -3.72 20.53 14.40
C GLY A 54 -3.68 19.23 15.23
N THR A 55 -3.26 19.35 16.48
CA THR A 55 -3.17 18.21 17.40
C THR A 55 -4.54 17.68 17.76
N ASP A 56 -4.73 16.36 17.70
CA ASP A 56 -5.94 15.65 18.09
C ASP A 56 -5.65 14.64 19.23
N PRO A 57 -6.59 14.40 20.16
CA PRO A 57 -6.38 13.43 21.25
C PRO A 57 -6.05 12.01 20.80
N THR A 58 -6.47 11.60 19.60
CA THR A 58 -6.21 10.25 19.06
C THR A 58 -4.81 10.09 18.47
N ASP A 59 -4.07 11.18 18.24
CA ASP A 59 -2.77 11.16 17.57
C ASP A 59 -1.74 10.25 18.24
N ALA A 60 -1.75 10.16 19.56
CA ALA A 60 -0.85 9.29 20.31
C ALA A 60 -1.17 7.80 20.07
N ALA A 61 -2.45 7.44 19.99
CA ALA A 61 -2.88 6.09 19.67
C ALA A 61 -2.52 5.72 18.23
N TYR A 62 -2.70 6.64 17.28
CA TYR A 62 -2.24 6.44 15.89
C TYR A 62 -0.73 6.22 15.83
N ARG A 63 0.08 7.07 16.47
CA ARG A 63 1.55 6.90 16.46
C ARG A 63 1.94 5.52 17.00
N ARG A 64 1.38 5.12 18.15
CA ARG A 64 1.65 3.80 18.74
C ARG A 64 1.27 2.65 17.80
N TRP A 65 0.13 2.74 17.13
CA TRP A 65 -0.27 1.75 16.13
C TRP A 65 0.70 1.73 14.94
N LEU A 66 1.01 2.88 14.36
CA LEU A 66 1.84 2.98 13.15
C LEU A 66 3.32 2.61 13.40
N ASP A 67 3.79 2.65 14.64
CA ASP A 67 5.15 2.24 14.98
C ASP A 67 5.39 0.74 14.75
N SER A 68 4.39 -0.11 15.01
CA SER A 68 4.46 -1.56 14.81
C SER A 68 3.50 -2.09 13.75
N GLY A 69 2.57 -1.27 13.27
CA GLY A 69 1.47 -1.71 12.41
C GLY A 69 0.51 -2.72 13.06
N ASP A 70 0.64 -2.98 14.37
CA ASP A 70 -0.17 -3.99 15.06
C ASP A 70 -1.64 -3.57 15.10
N VAL A 71 -2.49 -4.31 14.38
CA VAL A 71 -3.92 -4.00 14.24
C VAL A 71 -4.70 -4.02 15.56
N SER A 72 -4.18 -4.69 16.61
CA SER A 72 -4.77 -4.65 17.96
C SER A 72 -4.52 -3.34 18.70
N LEU A 73 -3.55 -2.53 18.25
CA LEU A 73 -3.28 -1.20 18.77
C LEU A 73 -4.02 -0.11 17.97
N LYS A 74 -4.76 -0.49 16.93
CA LYS A 74 -5.51 0.43 16.09
C LYS A 74 -6.49 1.26 16.95
N PRO A 75 -6.55 2.59 16.74
CA PRO A 75 -7.55 3.42 17.38
C PRO A 75 -8.97 3.03 16.93
N SER A 76 -9.92 3.08 17.87
CA SER A 76 -11.33 2.77 17.62
C SER A 76 -12.07 3.88 16.87
N THR A 77 -11.53 5.09 16.85
CA THR A 77 -12.12 6.25 16.18
C THR A 77 -11.09 6.99 15.33
N TRP A 78 -11.58 7.65 14.28
CA TRP A 78 -10.82 8.63 13.51
C TRP A 78 -11.55 9.96 13.56
N ASN A 79 -10.93 10.95 14.21
CA ASN A 79 -11.40 12.33 14.14
C ASN A 79 -10.86 13.01 12.87
N GLY A 80 -11.04 12.35 11.75
CA GLY A 80 -10.71 12.95 10.47
C GLY A 80 -11.54 14.22 10.25
N SER A 81 -10.90 15.30 9.81
CA SER A 81 -11.60 16.55 9.50
C SER A 81 -12.07 16.55 8.05
N TYR A 82 -13.39 16.68 7.88
CA TYR A 82 -14.01 17.05 6.61
C TYR A 82 -13.81 18.56 6.34
N ILE A 83 -13.85 19.02 5.09
CA ILE A 83 -13.77 20.46 4.76
C ILE A 83 -15.12 21.11 5.10
N PRO A 84 -15.22 21.94 6.16
CA PRO A 84 -16.48 22.59 6.49
C PRO A 84 -16.87 23.61 5.43
N ASP A 85 -18.17 23.90 5.27
CA ASP A 85 -18.68 24.90 4.31
C ASP A 85 -17.94 26.25 4.38
N LYS A 86 -17.57 26.68 5.59
CA LYS A 86 -16.80 27.91 5.82
C LYS A 86 -15.42 27.91 5.16
N ALA A 87 -14.75 26.76 5.04
CA ALA A 87 -13.43 26.66 4.41
C ALA A 87 -13.49 26.84 2.88
N TRP A 88 -14.64 26.56 2.25
CA TRP A 88 -14.84 26.80 0.82
C TRP A 88 -14.88 28.29 0.48
N THR A 89 -15.22 29.16 1.43
CA THR A 89 -15.19 30.62 1.22
C THR A 89 -13.86 31.24 1.65
N GLU A 90 -13.24 30.74 2.73
CA GLU A 90 -11.97 31.28 3.24
C GLU A 90 -10.75 30.83 2.44
N ALA A 91 -10.75 29.59 1.95
CA ALA A 91 -9.64 29.00 1.20
C ALA A 91 -10.14 28.12 0.03
N PRO A 92 -10.84 28.69 -0.96
CA PRO A 92 -11.54 27.93 -2.01
C PRO A 92 -10.64 26.97 -2.78
N LEU A 93 -9.48 27.44 -3.26
CA LEU A 93 -8.55 26.61 -4.04
C LEU A 93 -7.99 25.43 -3.23
N PHE A 94 -7.63 25.67 -1.97
CA PHE A 94 -7.15 24.61 -1.08
C PHE A 94 -8.26 23.57 -0.83
N SER A 95 -9.46 24.04 -0.48
CA SER A 95 -10.63 23.18 -0.25
C SER A 95 -10.96 22.31 -1.45
N TRP A 96 -10.87 22.89 -2.65
CA TRP A 96 -11.05 22.15 -3.90
C TRP A 96 -9.98 21.06 -4.09
N TRP A 97 -8.69 21.41 -3.96
CA TRP A 97 -7.60 20.45 -4.14
C TRP A 97 -7.60 19.36 -3.07
N TYR A 98 -7.89 19.69 -1.81
CA TYR A 98 -8.10 18.71 -0.75
C TYR A 98 -9.20 17.70 -1.12
N THR A 99 -10.36 18.22 -1.50
CA THR A 99 -11.53 17.39 -1.82
C THR A 99 -11.24 16.52 -3.04
N MET A 100 -10.53 17.05 -4.03
CA MET A 100 -10.05 16.29 -5.18
C MET A 100 -9.04 15.19 -4.78
N GLY A 101 -8.17 15.46 -3.81
CA GLY A 101 -7.28 14.46 -3.21
C GLY A 101 -8.04 13.30 -2.60
N VAL A 102 -9.12 13.58 -1.88
CA VAL A 102 -10.03 12.55 -1.33
C VAL A 102 -10.71 11.76 -2.45
N VAL A 103 -11.24 12.45 -3.47
CA VAL A 103 -11.86 11.81 -4.64
C VAL A 103 -10.89 10.87 -5.35
N SER A 104 -9.61 11.23 -5.48
CA SER A 104 -8.60 10.37 -6.15
C SER A 104 -8.41 9.02 -5.48
N ILE A 105 -8.62 8.96 -4.16
CA ILE A 105 -8.55 7.73 -3.38
C ILE A 105 -9.91 7.02 -3.34
N ALA A 106 -11.03 7.75 -3.29
CA ALA A 106 -12.38 7.20 -3.30
C ALA A 106 -12.76 6.55 -4.66
N ILE A 107 -12.35 7.16 -5.76
CA ILE A 107 -12.64 6.66 -7.11
C ILE A 107 -11.86 5.37 -7.44
N SER A 108 -10.73 5.15 -6.75
CA SER A 108 -9.94 3.93 -6.94
C SER A 108 -10.47 2.75 -6.15
N GLN A 109 -11.31 2.98 -5.14
CA GLN A 109 -11.86 1.91 -4.30
C GLN A 109 -12.62 0.90 -5.15
N PRO A 110 -12.60 -0.39 -4.78
CA PRO A 110 -13.49 -1.34 -5.40
C PRO A 110 -14.95 -0.97 -5.08
N ARG A 111 -15.85 -1.27 -6.00
CA ARG A 111 -17.26 -0.87 -5.91
C ARG A 111 -17.99 -1.79 -4.92
N SER A 112 -18.21 -1.32 -3.70
CA SER A 112 -19.03 -1.98 -2.67
C SER A 112 -20.14 -1.05 -2.16
N GLU A 113 -21.03 -1.62 -1.34
CA GLU A 113 -21.93 -0.84 -0.49
C GLU A 113 -21.14 0.21 0.31
N GLY A 114 -21.65 1.45 0.35
CA GLY A 114 -21.01 2.59 1.02
C GLY A 114 -19.85 3.27 0.26
N ALA A 115 -19.14 2.58 -0.63
CA ALA A 115 -18.03 3.18 -1.41
C ALA A 115 -18.56 4.19 -2.45
N ASP A 116 -19.67 3.87 -3.10
CA ASP A 116 -20.32 4.78 -4.05
C ASP A 116 -20.98 5.98 -3.35
N ASP A 117 -21.53 5.81 -2.14
CA ASP A 117 -22.06 6.92 -1.34
C ASP A 117 -20.94 7.84 -0.85
N TYR A 118 -19.82 7.26 -0.41
CA TYR A 118 -18.62 7.99 -0.04
C TYR A 118 -18.10 8.82 -1.21
N LEU A 119 -17.99 8.23 -2.41
CA LEU A 119 -17.60 8.96 -3.61
C LEU A 119 -18.65 10.01 -4.01
N ALA A 120 -19.94 9.67 -3.97
CA ALA A 120 -21.03 10.58 -4.32
C ALA A 120 -21.02 11.85 -3.47
N HIS A 121 -20.72 11.72 -2.18
CA HIS A 121 -20.57 12.85 -1.27
C HIS A 121 -19.50 13.84 -1.76
N TYR A 122 -18.25 13.40 -1.94
CA TYR A 122 -17.15 14.30 -2.35
C TYR A 122 -17.30 14.82 -3.80
N VAL A 123 -17.87 14.02 -4.70
CA VAL A 123 -18.20 14.47 -6.06
C VAL A 123 -19.29 15.54 -6.03
N GLY A 124 -20.29 15.39 -5.15
CA GLY A 124 -21.31 16.40 -4.91
C GLY A 124 -20.73 17.72 -4.41
N GLU A 125 -19.76 17.66 -3.50
CA GLU A 125 -19.09 18.84 -2.95
C GLU A 125 -18.24 19.56 -4.00
N LEU A 126 -17.46 18.83 -4.79
CA LEU A 126 -16.72 19.44 -5.92
C LEU A 126 -17.65 20.09 -6.95
N ALA A 127 -18.83 19.50 -7.21
CA ALA A 127 -19.81 20.07 -8.13
C ALA A 127 -20.48 21.32 -7.56
N LYS A 128 -20.89 21.29 -6.28
CA LYS A 128 -21.47 22.42 -5.55
C LYS A 128 -20.51 23.61 -5.50
N HIS A 129 -19.21 23.34 -5.39
CA HIS A 129 -18.16 24.34 -5.28
C HIS A 129 -17.29 24.45 -6.56
N GLN A 130 -17.86 24.21 -7.74
CA GLN A 130 -17.13 24.28 -9.01
C GLN A 130 -16.48 25.64 -9.29
N ASP A 131 -17.00 26.73 -8.72
CA ASP A 131 -16.43 28.07 -8.85
C ASP A 131 -15.05 28.19 -8.17
N ALA A 132 -14.76 27.32 -7.21
CA ALA A 132 -13.45 27.22 -6.56
C ALA A 132 -12.43 26.42 -7.38
N ALA A 133 -12.85 25.74 -8.45
CA ALA A 133 -11.97 24.92 -9.27
C ALA A 133 -11.01 25.77 -10.11
N PRO A 134 -9.75 25.33 -10.32
CA PRO A 134 -8.91 25.88 -11.37
C PRO A 134 -9.62 25.83 -12.72
N GLN A 135 -9.43 26.86 -13.55
CA GLN A 135 -10.22 27.07 -14.76
C GLN A 135 -10.23 25.87 -15.72
N GLN A 136 -9.12 25.14 -15.82
CA GLN A 136 -9.00 23.95 -16.69
C GLN A 136 -9.77 22.72 -16.19
N TYR A 137 -10.21 22.72 -14.93
CA TYR A 137 -10.94 21.61 -14.31
C TYR A 137 -12.42 21.93 -14.08
N LYS A 138 -12.85 23.17 -14.36
CA LYS A 138 -14.25 23.56 -14.32
C LYS A 138 -15.06 22.70 -15.28
N ASP A 139 -16.28 22.37 -14.86
CA ASP A 139 -17.27 21.59 -15.63
C ASP A 139 -16.83 20.16 -16.03
N LEU A 140 -15.71 19.65 -15.48
CA LEU A 140 -15.27 18.27 -15.74
C LEU A 140 -16.03 17.21 -14.91
N ILE A 141 -16.86 17.65 -13.95
CA ILE A 141 -17.79 16.76 -13.25
C ILE A 141 -19.09 16.72 -14.05
N LEU A 142 -19.45 15.53 -14.55
CA LEU A 142 -20.67 15.37 -15.32
C LEU A 142 -21.91 15.53 -14.44
N ALA A 143 -22.98 16.09 -15.00
CA ALA A 143 -24.25 16.28 -14.29
C ALA A 143 -25.00 14.96 -14.01
N ASN A 144 -24.84 13.96 -14.89
CA ASN A 144 -25.59 12.70 -14.87
C ASN A 144 -24.64 11.49 -14.89
N GLY A 145 -25.13 10.35 -14.41
CA GLY A 145 -24.40 9.07 -14.37
C GLY A 145 -24.06 8.61 -12.95
N THR A 146 -23.33 7.50 -12.85
CA THR A 146 -22.84 6.99 -11.56
C THR A 146 -21.81 7.96 -10.97
N PRO A 147 -21.62 8.00 -9.64
CA PRO A 147 -20.59 8.85 -9.01
C PRO A 147 -19.20 8.68 -9.64
N PHE A 148 -18.82 7.44 -9.94
CA PHE A 148 -17.60 7.10 -10.67
C PHE A 148 -17.57 7.75 -12.07
N GLY A 149 -18.58 7.50 -12.89
CA GLY A 149 -18.63 8.01 -14.26
C GLY A 149 -18.66 9.54 -14.32
N ARG A 150 -19.27 10.19 -13.33
CA ARG A 150 -19.31 11.65 -13.21
C ARG A 150 -17.93 12.25 -12.90
N ALA A 151 -17.13 11.60 -12.07
CA ALA A 151 -15.82 12.09 -11.63
C ALA A 151 -14.66 11.70 -12.56
N GLN A 152 -14.84 10.66 -13.39
CA GLN A 152 -13.77 10.10 -14.21
C GLN A 152 -13.07 11.11 -15.14
N PRO A 153 -13.77 12.02 -15.86
CA PRO A 153 -13.10 13.01 -16.71
C PRO A 153 -12.21 13.97 -15.91
N LEU A 154 -12.68 14.39 -14.73
CA LEU A 154 -11.91 15.22 -13.81
C LEU A 154 -10.67 14.46 -13.31
N GLN A 155 -10.84 13.22 -12.84
CA GLN A 155 -9.72 12.40 -12.38
C GLN A 155 -8.64 12.24 -13.45
N GLN A 156 -9.03 11.94 -14.69
CA GLN A 156 -8.10 11.80 -15.82
C GLN A 156 -7.32 13.10 -16.10
N ALA A 157 -7.98 14.25 -16.01
CA ALA A 157 -7.33 15.54 -16.20
C ALA A 157 -6.34 15.85 -15.06
N VAL A 158 -6.69 15.49 -13.82
CA VAL A 158 -5.81 15.65 -12.65
C VAL A 158 -4.62 14.69 -12.72
N ASP A 159 -4.81 13.41 -13.07
CA ASP A 159 -3.73 12.43 -13.20
C ASP A 159 -2.69 12.82 -14.28
N ALA A 160 -3.14 13.49 -15.34
CA ALA A 160 -2.25 14.04 -16.36
C ALA A 160 -1.39 15.21 -15.84
N ALA A 161 -1.87 15.93 -14.82
CA ALA A 161 -1.20 17.06 -14.22
C ALA A 161 -0.36 16.68 -12.98
N VAL A 162 -0.82 15.69 -12.21
CA VAL A 162 -0.19 15.15 -11.00
C VAL A 162 -0.01 13.63 -11.20
N PRO A 163 1.08 13.21 -11.85
CA PRO A 163 1.29 11.80 -12.16
C PRO A 163 1.38 10.93 -10.90
N VAL A 164 0.72 9.77 -10.95
CA VAL A 164 0.81 8.75 -9.90
C VAL A 164 2.21 8.15 -9.89
N LEU A 165 2.88 8.22 -8.74
CA LEU A 165 4.16 7.56 -8.50
C LEU A 165 3.93 6.23 -7.77
N PRO A 166 4.71 5.18 -8.07
CA PRO A 166 4.63 3.91 -7.38
C PRO A 166 4.97 4.08 -5.90
N TYR A 167 4.17 3.48 -5.04
CA TYR A 167 4.47 3.36 -3.62
C TYR A 167 4.14 1.94 -3.12
N PRO A 168 5.05 1.29 -2.35
CA PRO A 168 6.43 1.73 -2.09
C PRO A 168 7.24 1.82 -3.39
N ALA A 169 8.32 2.61 -3.41
CA ALA A 169 9.15 2.76 -4.60
C ALA A 169 10.17 1.59 -4.67
N PRO A 170 10.00 0.60 -5.57
CA PRO A 170 10.83 -0.58 -5.55
C PRO A 170 12.22 -0.27 -6.13
N THR A 171 13.27 -0.66 -5.40
CA THR A 171 14.65 -0.56 -5.88
C THR A 171 15.11 -1.91 -6.40
N LEU A 172 14.92 -2.12 -7.70
CA LEU A 172 15.21 -3.37 -8.39
C LEU A 172 16.57 -3.27 -9.10
N GLY A 173 17.44 -4.25 -8.87
CA GLY A 173 18.77 -4.32 -9.47
C GLY A 173 19.10 -5.72 -9.95
N SER A 174 20.39 -6.05 -9.95
CA SER A 174 20.90 -7.37 -10.33
C SER A 174 21.54 -8.10 -9.15
N GLY A 175 21.59 -9.43 -9.23
CA GLY A 175 22.27 -10.29 -8.26
C GLY A 175 21.39 -10.72 -7.08
N ILE A 176 21.99 -11.54 -6.20
CA ILE A 176 21.27 -12.27 -5.14
C ILE A 176 20.57 -11.34 -4.15
N ALA A 177 21.20 -10.23 -3.77
CA ALA A 177 20.57 -9.24 -2.89
C ALA A 177 19.32 -8.61 -3.53
N SER A 178 19.32 -8.41 -4.85
CA SER A 178 18.14 -7.93 -5.56
C SER A 178 17.04 -8.99 -5.64
N ASP A 179 17.39 -10.28 -5.69
CA ASP A 179 16.41 -11.37 -5.64
C ASP A 179 15.70 -11.40 -4.28
N ALA A 180 16.45 -11.17 -3.20
CA ALA A 180 15.88 -11.03 -1.87
C ALA A 180 14.93 -9.82 -1.77
N ARG A 181 15.33 -8.66 -2.31
CA ARG A 181 14.45 -7.47 -2.34
C ARG A 181 13.18 -7.72 -3.15
N LEU A 182 13.29 -8.37 -4.31
CA LEU A 182 12.15 -8.78 -5.11
C LEU A 182 11.22 -9.69 -4.30
N GLY A 183 11.77 -10.59 -3.48
CA GLY A 183 11.01 -11.40 -2.53
C GLY A 183 10.18 -10.56 -1.55
N VAL A 184 10.79 -9.55 -0.92
CA VAL A 184 10.05 -8.61 -0.04
C VAL A 184 8.94 -7.91 -0.81
N TYR A 185 9.23 -7.38 -2.01
CA TYR A 185 8.22 -6.67 -2.81
C TYR A 185 7.07 -7.56 -3.27
N LEU A 186 7.33 -8.85 -3.55
CA LEU A 186 6.30 -9.82 -3.89
C LEU A 186 5.40 -10.14 -2.70
N ALA A 187 5.97 -10.30 -1.50
CA ALA A 187 5.18 -10.44 -0.28
C ALA A 187 4.36 -9.18 0.00
N THR A 188 4.94 -7.99 -0.12
CA THR A 188 4.20 -6.72 -0.02
C THR A 188 3.03 -6.66 -1.02
N LEU A 189 3.20 -7.13 -2.25
CA LEU A 189 2.09 -7.22 -3.22
C LEU A 189 1.00 -8.20 -2.76
N GLN A 190 1.37 -9.37 -2.24
CA GLN A 190 0.39 -10.33 -1.69
C GLN A 190 -0.37 -9.72 -0.50
N GLU A 191 0.33 -9.04 0.41
CA GLU A 191 -0.27 -8.38 1.56
C GLU A 191 -1.19 -7.21 1.13
N LEU A 192 -0.83 -6.47 0.08
CA LEU A 192 -1.69 -5.45 -0.52
C LEU A 192 -2.96 -6.07 -1.12
N VAL A 193 -2.88 -7.24 -1.76
CA VAL A 193 -4.06 -7.97 -2.28
C VAL A 193 -4.99 -8.41 -1.15
N ASP A 194 -4.46 -8.76 0.02
CA ASP A 194 -5.27 -9.07 1.21
C ASP A 194 -5.99 -7.83 1.77
N SER A 195 -5.47 -6.62 1.50
CA SER A 195 -6.14 -5.34 1.77
C SER A 195 -6.72 -4.76 0.49
N LEU A 196 -7.93 -5.19 0.10
CA LEU A 196 -8.58 -4.79 -1.16
C LEU A 196 -8.56 -3.27 -1.41
N LEU A 197 -8.77 -2.47 -0.37
CA LEU A 197 -8.68 -1.01 -0.47
C LEU A 197 -7.26 -0.54 -0.82
N ALA A 198 -6.22 -1.17 -0.28
CA ALA A 198 -4.84 -0.82 -0.53
C ALA A 198 -4.39 -1.14 -1.95
N VAL A 199 -4.61 -2.37 -2.45
CA VAL A 199 -4.23 -2.72 -3.83
C VAL A 199 -5.02 -1.91 -4.87
N SER A 200 -6.19 -1.40 -4.51
CA SER A 200 -7.00 -0.56 -5.39
C SER A 200 -6.40 0.82 -5.66
N ARG A 201 -5.54 1.31 -4.77
CA ARG A 201 -4.93 2.64 -4.85
C ARG A 201 -4.03 2.76 -6.08
N PRO A 202 -4.03 3.90 -6.79
CA PRO A 202 -3.21 4.07 -7.99
C PRO A 202 -1.71 3.84 -7.73
N GLU A 203 -1.18 4.30 -6.61
CA GLU A 203 0.23 4.14 -6.22
C GLU A 203 0.61 2.67 -6.00
N SER A 204 -0.27 1.89 -5.37
CA SER A 204 -0.10 0.45 -5.14
C SER A 204 -0.16 -0.31 -6.45
N ARG A 205 -1.07 0.06 -7.37
CA ARG A 205 -1.14 -0.54 -8.70
C ARG A 205 0.10 -0.25 -9.53
N ALA A 206 0.64 0.96 -9.43
CA ALA A 206 1.90 1.33 -10.08
C ALA A 206 3.09 0.53 -9.51
N PHE A 207 3.16 0.37 -8.18
CA PHE A 207 4.13 -0.52 -7.52
C PHE A 207 4.01 -1.96 -8.01
N ALA A 208 2.80 -2.54 -7.96
CA ALA A 208 2.51 -3.90 -8.39
C ALA A 208 2.94 -4.15 -9.84
N SER A 209 2.68 -3.20 -10.75
CA SER A 209 3.11 -3.32 -12.15
C SER A 209 4.64 -3.43 -12.29
N LEU A 210 5.40 -2.67 -11.51
CA LEU A 210 6.87 -2.73 -11.52
C LEU A 210 7.37 -4.07 -10.96
N VAL A 211 6.80 -4.54 -9.86
CA VAL A 211 7.15 -5.83 -9.23
C VAL A 211 6.87 -7.01 -10.15
N LEU A 212 5.69 -7.04 -10.78
CA LEU A 212 5.31 -8.11 -11.71
C LEU A 212 6.21 -8.14 -12.94
N ARG A 213 6.56 -6.97 -13.51
CA ARG A 213 7.52 -6.90 -14.62
C ARG A 213 8.91 -7.39 -14.22
N ALA A 214 9.34 -7.10 -12.98
CA ALA A 214 10.61 -7.61 -12.46
C ALA A 214 10.61 -9.13 -12.30
N LEU A 215 9.51 -9.69 -11.77
CA LEU A 215 9.28 -11.12 -11.69
C LEU A 215 9.35 -11.75 -13.08
N GLU A 216 8.59 -11.23 -14.04
CA GLU A 216 8.59 -11.73 -15.42
C GLU A 216 9.99 -11.67 -16.05
N SER A 217 10.73 -10.57 -15.84
CA SER A 217 12.11 -10.45 -16.31
C SER A 217 13.02 -11.54 -15.73
N ARG A 218 12.82 -11.93 -14.46
CA ARG A 218 13.60 -13.00 -13.82
C ARG A 218 13.24 -14.37 -14.38
N HIS A 219 11.95 -14.63 -14.62
CA HIS A 219 11.48 -15.83 -15.30
C HIS A 219 12.04 -15.98 -16.73
N ARG A 220 12.07 -14.88 -17.49
CA ARG A 220 12.69 -14.83 -18.82
C ARG A 220 14.20 -15.11 -18.77
N GLN A 221 14.92 -14.60 -17.77
CA GLN A 221 16.35 -14.84 -17.61
C GLN A 221 16.69 -16.34 -17.49
N PHE A 222 15.83 -17.13 -16.85
CA PHE A 222 16.02 -18.56 -16.67
C PHE A 222 15.16 -19.43 -17.60
N SER A 223 14.57 -18.82 -18.63
CA SER A 223 13.84 -19.51 -19.71
C SER A 223 12.77 -20.48 -19.21
N ASP A 224 11.98 -20.06 -18.21
CA ASP A 224 10.97 -20.93 -17.59
C ASP A 224 9.52 -20.60 -17.98
N GLY A 225 9.30 -19.50 -18.70
CA GLY A 225 8.07 -19.21 -19.43
C GLY A 225 6.91 -18.68 -18.60
N LEU A 226 7.11 -18.21 -17.37
CA LEU A 226 6.04 -17.53 -16.64
C LEU A 226 5.62 -16.25 -17.38
N SER A 227 4.31 -16.06 -17.51
CA SER A 227 3.71 -14.80 -17.96
C SER A 227 2.95 -14.17 -16.82
N VAL A 228 3.22 -12.88 -16.56
CA VAL A 228 2.46 -12.08 -15.58
C VAL A 228 1.29 -11.33 -16.24
N ALA A 229 1.01 -11.59 -17.53
CA ALA A 229 -0.06 -10.90 -18.25
C ALA A 229 -1.44 -10.97 -17.58
N PRO A 230 -1.87 -12.10 -16.98
CA PRO A 230 -3.14 -12.16 -16.24
C PRO A 230 -3.17 -11.18 -15.05
N LEU A 231 -2.08 -11.08 -14.31
CA LEU A 231 -1.95 -10.17 -13.15
C LEU A 231 -1.87 -8.70 -13.60
N ILE A 232 -1.22 -8.42 -14.72
CA ILE A 232 -1.21 -7.08 -15.32
C ILE A 232 -2.61 -6.68 -15.79
N ALA A 233 -3.39 -7.61 -16.34
CA ALA A 233 -4.78 -7.35 -16.70
C ALA A 233 -5.65 -7.10 -15.46
N ALA A 234 -5.46 -7.89 -14.39
CA ALA A 234 -6.17 -7.70 -13.12
C ALA A 234 -5.87 -6.34 -12.46
N LEU A 235 -4.65 -5.83 -12.61
CA LEU A 235 -4.28 -4.47 -12.17
C LEU A 235 -5.07 -3.36 -12.89
N GLN A 236 -5.56 -3.62 -14.10
CA GLN A 236 -6.28 -2.65 -14.93
C GLN A 236 -7.79 -2.77 -14.79
N SER A 237 -8.28 -3.82 -14.13
CA SER A 237 -9.71 -4.02 -13.88
C SER A 237 -10.12 -3.48 -12.51
N ASP A 238 -11.43 -3.52 -12.25
CA ASP A 238 -11.95 -3.39 -10.90
C ASP A 238 -11.47 -4.56 -10.03
N ILE A 239 -11.27 -4.29 -8.75
CA ILE A 239 -10.83 -5.30 -7.79
C ILE A 239 -12.07 -5.99 -7.22
N PRO A 240 -12.19 -7.33 -7.35
CA PRO A 240 -13.34 -8.03 -6.84
C PRO A 240 -13.34 -8.05 -5.31
N PHE A 241 -14.50 -7.81 -4.71
CA PHE A 241 -14.74 -8.06 -3.28
C PHE A 241 -15.02 -9.53 -2.98
N ASP A 242 -15.48 -10.26 -3.99
CA ASP A 242 -15.77 -11.68 -3.85
C ASP A 242 -14.47 -12.47 -3.62
N PRO A 243 -14.35 -13.23 -2.51
CA PRO A 243 -13.13 -13.97 -2.20
C PRO A 243 -12.74 -14.98 -3.27
N GLU A 244 -13.70 -15.67 -3.90
CA GLU A 244 -13.40 -16.66 -4.93
C GLU A 244 -12.84 -16.00 -6.19
N GLN A 245 -13.40 -14.87 -6.62
CA GLN A 245 -12.86 -14.08 -7.72
C GLN A 245 -11.49 -13.49 -7.39
N LEU A 246 -11.29 -13.02 -6.15
CA LEU A 246 -10.00 -12.54 -5.69
C LEU A 246 -8.94 -13.65 -5.73
N ASP A 247 -9.31 -14.86 -5.29
CA ASP A 247 -8.42 -16.00 -5.31
C ASP A 247 -8.01 -16.33 -6.75
N LYS A 248 -8.98 -16.46 -7.67
CA LYS A 248 -8.71 -16.78 -9.08
C LYS A 248 -7.95 -15.68 -9.84
N ALA A 249 -8.27 -14.42 -9.60
CA ALA A 249 -7.69 -13.30 -10.35
C ALA A 249 -6.33 -12.85 -9.80
N TRP A 250 -6.12 -13.00 -8.49
CA TRP A 250 -4.95 -12.45 -7.79
C TRP A 250 -4.15 -13.48 -7.01
N ARG A 251 -4.76 -14.17 -6.03
CA ARG A 251 -3.98 -15.00 -5.09
C ARG A 251 -3.39 -16.23 -5.76
N GLU A 252 -4.17 -16.97 -6.54
CA GLU A 252 -3.70 -18.15 -7.26
C GLU A 252 -2.61 -17.78 -8.28
N PRO A 253 -2.77 -16.77 -9.16
CA PRO A 253 -1.69 -16.40 -10.08
C PRO A 253 -0.44 -15.83 -9.39
N LEU A 254 -0.56 -15.15 -8.25
CA LEU A 254 0.59 -14.71 -7.43
C LEU A 254 1.26 -15.86 -6.67
N ALA A 255 0.53 -16.93 -6.38
CA ALA A 255 1.08 -18.14 -5.77
C ALA A 255 1.69 -19.08 -6.82
N GLU A 256 1.14 -19.11 -8.03
CA GLU A 256 1.60 -20.01 -9.08
C GLU A 256 3.01 -19.62 -9.58
N LYS A 257 3.97 -20.51 -9.33
CA LYS A 257 5.31 -20.51 -9.94
C LYS A 257 6.11 -19.21 -9.76
N THR A 258 5.86 -18.41 -8.72
CA THR A 258 6.72 -17.29 -8.32
C THR A 258 8.17 -17.69 -8.10
N ILE A 259 8.40 -18.97 -7.80
CA ILE A 259 9.73 -19.59 -7.77
C ILE A 259 9.70 -20.86 -8.64
N ASN A 260 10.63 -20.97 -9.58
CA ASN A 260 10.75 -22.12 -10.46
C ASN A 260 11.98 -22.96 -10.12
N GLY A 261 11.84 -24.30 -10.08
CA GLY A 261 12.95 -25.22 -9.80
C GLY A 261 14.15 -25.11 -10.76
N LYS A 262 13.97 -24.53 -11.95
CA LYS A 262 15.05 -24.24 -12.92
C LYS A 262 16.00 -23.12 -12.47
N TRP A 263 15.58 -22.29 -11.51
CA TRP A 263 16.40 -21.17 -11.05
C TRP A 263 17.55 -21.67 -10.16
N PRO A 264 18.72 -20.99 -10.20
CA PRO A 264 19.82 -21.27 -9.28
C PRO A 264 19.36 -21.30 -7.83
N ALA A 265 19.85 -22.27 -7.06
CA ALA A 265 19.43 -22.45 -5.66
C ALA A 265 19.59 -21.16 -4.84
N ALA A 266 20.71 -20.45 -4.99
CA ALA A 266 20.96 -19.20 -4.26
C ALA A 266 19.91 -18.10 -4.57
N THR A 267 19.50 -17.96 -5.84
CA THR A 267 18.44 -17.01 -6.24
C THR A 267 17.10 -17.39 -5.62
N ARG A 268 16.72 -18.67 -5.66
CA ARG A 268 15.47 -19.14 -5.05
C ARG A 268 15.44 -18.89 -3.55
N MET A 269 16.52 -19.25 -2.86
CA MET A 269 16.61 -19.08 -1.40
C MET A 269 16.61 -17.60 -1.00
N ALA A 270 17.26 -16.73 -1.77
CA ALA A 270 17.24 -15.30 -1.52
C ALA A 270 15.84 -14.70 -1.68
N LEU A 271 15.15 -15.03 -2.78
CA LEU A 271 13.77 -14.60 -2.99
C LEU A 271 12.86 -15.09 -1.86
N LEU A 272 12.94 -16.37 -1.50
CA LEU A 272 12.19 -16.93 -0.36
C LEU A 272 12.49 -16.21 0.94
N LEU A 273 13.76 -15.86 1.21
CA LEU A 273 14.11 -15.16 2.43
C LEU A 273 13.40 -13.81 2.52
N GLY A 274 13.39 -13.05 1.42
CA GLY A 274 12.66 -11.79 1.35
C GLY A 274 11.16 -11.96 1.59
N GLN A 275 10.54 -12.93 0.90
CA GLN A 275 9.10 -13.21 1.05
C GLN A 275 8.75 -13.58 2.48
N VAL A 276 9.49 -14.52 3.06
CA VAL A 276 9.21 -15.06 4.40
C VAL A 276 9.43 -13.99 5.47
N LEU A 277 10.46 -13.14 5.36
CA LEU A 277 10.69 -12.06 6.34
C LEU A 277 9.53 -11.06 6.39
N ALA A 278 9.07 -10.60 5.22
CA ALA A 278 7.94 -9.69 5.12
C ALA A 278 6.66 -10.35 5.66
N GLN A 279 6.39 -11.59 5.25
CA GLN A 279 5.21 -12.34 5.69
C GLN A 279 5.19 -12.60 7.19
N VAL A 280 6.35 -12.89 7.83
CA VAL A 280 6.42 -13.02 9.30
C VAL A 280 6.04 -11.70 9.98
N ALA A 281 6.50 -10.57 9.46
CA ALA A 281 6.12 -9.27 9.98
C ALA A 281 4.61 -9.03 9.84
N TYR A 282 4.04 -9.28 8.65
CA TYR A 282 2.61 -9.11 8.39
C TYR A 282 1.74 -10.07 9.23
N ASN A 283 2.13 -11.34 9.35
CA ASN A 283 1.46 -12.30 10.22
C ASN A 283 1.42 -11.81 11.66
N ALA A 284 2.53 -11.27 12.18
CA ALA A 284 2.59 -10.80 13.55
C ALA A 284 1.81 -9.49 13.78
N ALA A 285 1.76 -8.59 12.79
CA ALA A 285 1.06 -7.31 12.90
C ALA A 285 -0.44 -7.40 12.63
N VAL A 286 -0.85 -8.20 11.63
CA VAL A 286 -2.20 -8.20 11.06
C VAL A 286 -2.93 -9.50 11.32
N LEU A 287 -2.41 -10.63 10.84
CA LEU A 287 -3.17 -11.89 10.83
C LEU A 287 -3.25 -12.56 12.21
N LYS A 288 -2.17 -12.48 12.99
CA LYS A 288 -1.99 -13.09 14.32
C LYS A 288 -2.31 -14.59 14.38
N ASP A 289 -1.99 -15.30 13.31
CA ASP A 289 -2.15 -16.75 13.18
C ASP A 289 -0.89 -17.49 13.66
N THR A 290 -1.03 -18.24 14.75
CA THR A 290 0.06 -19.01 15.37
C THR A 290 0.56 -20.16 14.51
N GLN A 291 -0.29 -20.79 13.70
CA GLN A 291 0.11 -21.88 12.81
C GLN A 291 0.89 -21.36 11.60
N SER A 292 0.42 -20.27 11.02
CA SER A 292 1.12 -19.57 9.94
C SER A 292 2.49 -19.08 10.43
N ASP A 293 2.56 -18.40 11.58
CA ASP A 293 3.82 -17.94 12.17
C ASP A 293 4.86 -19.06 12.37
N ALA A 294 4.45 -20.20 12.94
CA ALA A 294 5.33 -21.35 13.13
C ALA A 294 5.89 -21.88 11.80
N THR A 295 5.04 -21.91 10.76
CA THR A 295 5.44 -22.35 9.42
C THR A 295 6.47 -21.41 8.80
N PHE A 296 6.21 -20.11 8.78
CA PHE A 296 7.09 -19.12 8.16
C PHE A 296 8.40 -18.93 8.94
N ARG A 297 8.36 -18.87 10.29
CA ARG A 297 9.59 -18.79 11.09
C ARG A 297 10.39 -20.09 11.05
N GLY A 298 9.73 -21.24 10.94
CA GLY A 298 10.39 -22.53 10.65
C GLY A 298 11.10 -22.52 9.30
N ALA A 299 10.49 -21.94 8.27
CA ALA A 299 11.13 -21.77 6.96
C ALA A 299 12.37 -20.86 7.02
N LEU A 300 12.34 -19.74 7.78
CA LEU A 300 13.52 -18.87 7.97
C LEU A 300 14.73 -19.63 8.52
N ALA A 301 14.52 -20.60 9.41
CA ALA A 301 15.60 -21.42 9.98
C ALA A 301 16.29 -22.32 8.93
N GLN A 302 15.62 -22.60 7.82
CA GLN A 302 16.13 -23.47 6.76
C GLN A 302 16.73 -22.70 5.57
N LEU A 303 16.52 -21.39 5.50
CA LEU A 303 17.01 -20.57 4.39
C LEU A 303 18.47 -20.14 4.64
N PRO A 304 19.43 -20.59 3.82
CA PRO A 304 20.83 -20.23 4.02
C PRO A 304 21.07 -18.77 3.65
N GLY A 305 22.01 -18.13 4.37
CA GLY A 305 22.53 -16.84 3.94
C GLY A 305 23.31 -16.94 2.62
N TRP A 306 23.54 -15.81 1.96
CA TRP A 306 24.35 -15.73 0.74
C TRP A 306 25.64 -14.92 0.96
N SER A 307 26.60 -15.10 0.05
CA SER A 307 27.83 -14.32 0.04
C SER A 307 27.53 -12.83 -0.19
N GLY A 308 27.94 -11.97 0.74
CA GLY A 308 27.63 -10.53 0.71
C GLY A 308 26.36 -10.13 1.46
N MET A 309 25.65 -11.06 2.12
CA MET A 309 24.60 -10.70 3.08
C MET A 309 25.20 -9.88 4.24
N SER A 310 24.62 -8.73 4.57
CA SER A 310 25.11 -7.85 5.64
C SER A 310 25.11 -8.57 7.00
N GLN A 311 26.03 -8.17 7.89
CA GLN A 311 26.07 -8.73 9.25
C GLN A 311 24.81 -8.36 10.04
N GLY A 312 24.30 -7.13 9.87
CA GLY A 312 23.06 -6.67 10.50
C GLY A 312 21.88 -7.59 10.19
N LEU A 313 21.64 -7.87 8.90
CA LEU A 313 20.56 -8.75 8.47
C LEU A 313 20.68 -10.16 9.06
N ARG A 314 21.90 -10.74 9.09
CA ARG A 314 22.14 -12.05 9.73
C ARG A 314 21.79 -12.04 11.21
N SER A 315 22.20 -10.98 11.92
CA SER A 315 21.93 -10.81 13.34
C SER A 315 20.44 -10.68 13.63
N GLU A 316 19.70 -9.90 12.84
CA GLU A 316 18.25 -9.76 13.01
C GLU A 316 17.49 -11.06 12.70
N ILE A 317 17.88 -11.80 11.65
CA ILE A 317 17.31 -13.14 11.36
C ILE A 317 17.56 -14.09 12.53
N ALA A 318 18.80 -14.13 13.04
CA ALA A 318 19.15 -15.00 14.16
C ALA A 318 18.43 -14.60 15.46
N ALA A 319 18.17 -13.31 15.68
CA ALA A 319 17.38 -12.82 16.81
C ALA A 319 15.91 -13.24 16.67
N LEU A 320 15.31 -13.04 15.50
CA LEU A 320 13.93 -13.42 15.18
C LEU A 320 13.68 -14.93 15.40
N GLN A 321 14.63 -15.78 14.98
CA GLN A 321 14.54 -17.24 15.16
C GLN A 321 14.54 -17.68 16.63
N LYS A 322 15.11 -16.88 17.54
CA LYS A 322 15.18 -17.18 18.98
C LYS A 322 13.96 -16.70 19.76
N LEU A 323 13.10 -15.88 19.15
CA LEU A 323 11.92 -15.38 19.84
C LEU A 323 10.93 -16.54 20.09
N PRO A 324 10.41 -16.71 21.31
CA PRO A 324 9.37 -17.69 21.58
C PRO A 324 8.13 -17.40 20.74
N SER A 325 7.42 -18.45 20.34
CA SER A 325 6.11 -18.27 19.70
C SER A 325 5.09 -17.72 20.70
N PRO A 326 4.02 -17.07 20.24
CA PRO A 326 2.93 -16.64 21.12
C PRO A 326 2.31 -17.80 21.91
N ALA A 327 2.23 -18.98 21.30
CA ALA A 327 1.78 -20.22 21.97
C ALA A 327 2.74 -20.70 23.08
N SER A 328 3.97 -20.20 23.12
CA SER A 328 5.00 -20.54 24.12
C SER A 328 5.42 -19.32 24.95
N GLY A 329 4.53 -18.34 25.12
CA GLY A 329 4.75 -17.16 25.98
C GLY A 329 5.51 -16.00 25.31
N GLY A 330 5.70 -16.03 23.99
CA GLY A 330 6.23 -14.91 23.22
C GLY A 330 5.20 -13.83 22.91
N SER A 331 5.69 -12.70 22.40
CA SER A 331 4.85 -11.54 22.03
C SER A 331 4.86 -11.32 20.52
N TRP A 332 3.67 -11.11 19.95
CA TRP A 332 3.51 -10.69 18.56
C TRP A 332 4.28 -9.40 18.25
N GLU A 333 4.31 -8.45 19.20
CA GLU A 333 5.01 -7.18 19.03
C GLU A 333 6.52 -7.38 18.84
N GLN A 334 7.13 -8.29 19.60
CA GLN A 334 8.56 -8.60 19.49
C GLN A 334 8.88 -9.27 18.16
N ILE A 335 8.04 -10.22 17.74
CA ILE A 335 8.18 -10.91 16.45
C ILE A 335 8.05 -9.90 15.30
N ASN A 336 7.00 -9.07 15.34
CA ASN A 336 6.81 -8.04 14.33
C ASN A 336 7.99 -7.06 14.27
N SER A 337 8.43 -6.56 15.42
CA SER A 337 9.52 -5.59 15.50
C SER A 337 10.82 -6.16 14.90
N ALA A 338 11.18 -7.39 15.25
CA ALA A 338 12.37 -8.05 14.69
C ALA A 338 12.25 -8.34 13.19
N ALA A 339 11.11 -8.87 12.73
CA ALA A 339 10.88 -9.13 11.32
C ALA A 339 10.83 -7.84 10.49
N THR A 340 10.31 -6.74 11.05
CA THR A 340 10.31 -5.42 10.43
C THR A 340 11.72 -4.90 10.24
N ARG A 341 12.58 -4.96 11.28
CA ARG A 341 13.99 -4.53 11.16
C ARG A 341 14.73 -5.35 10.10
N ALA A 342 14.59 -6.68 10.13
CA ALA A 342 15.20 -7.54 9.12
C ALA A 342 14.72 -7.23 7.69
N THR A 343 13.43 -6.98 7.52
CA THR A 343 12.84 -6.61 6.23
C THR A 343 13.38 -5.26 5.74
N LEU A 344 13.41 -4.24 6.60
CA LEU A 344 13.92 -2.92 6.28
C LEU A 344 15.43 -2.93 5.98
N ASP A 345 16.24 -3.67 6.73
CA ASP A 345 17.67 -3.84 6.46
C ASP A 345 17.92 -4.43 5.07
N LEU A 346 17.11 -5.42 4.68
CA LEU A 346 17.21 -6.11 3.39
C LEU A 346 16.88 -5.17 2.21
N VAL A 347 15.84 -4.34 2.34
CA VAL A 347 15.45 -3.39 1.28
C VAL A 347 16.29 -2.11 1.26
N SER A 348 16.77 -1.64 2.41
CA SER A 348 17.53 -0.38 2.53
C SER A 348 18.99 -0.54 2.12
N GLY A 349 19.56 -1.75 2.22
CA GLY A 349 20.82 -2.11 1.57
C GLY A 349 22.02 -1.23 1.94
N VAL A 350 22.21 -0.92 3.21
CA VAL A 350 23.45 -0.31 3.73
C VAL A 350 24.49 -1.39 4.01
#